data_AF-A0A929Z4Y3-F1
#
_entry.id   AF-A0A929Z4Y3-F1
#
_cell.length_a   1.000
_cell.length_b   1.000
_cell.length_c   1.000
_cell.angle_alpha   90.00
_cell.angle_beta   90.00
_cell.angle_gamma   90.00
#
_symmetry.space_group_name_H-M   'P 1'
#
loop_
_entity.id
_entity.type
_entity.pdbx_description
1 polymer ?
#
loop_
_entity_poly.entity_id
_entity_poly.type
_entity_poly.pdbx_seq_one_letter_code
_entity_poly.pdbx_strand_id
1 'polypeptide(L)' 'MTQNLSPQIARVLALSKAEARRTHQDKVGAVALLLGMLNDREGAALKVIEQFGISTDQLRNTLE' A
#
# COMPACT_ATOMS: atom_id res chain seq x y z
N MET A 1 15.73 1.65 -10.32
CA MET A 1 14.99 1.56 -11.60
C MET A 1 13.57 2.08 -11.35
N THR A 2 13.27 3.31 -11.77
CA THR A 2 11.93 3.93 -11.72
C THR A 2 11.57 4.61 -13.04
N GLN A 3 12.36 4.37 -14.09
CA GLN A 3 12.18 5.00 -15.39
C GLN A 3 10.86 4.50 -15.98
N ASN A 4 9.89 5.41 -16.15
CA ASN A 4 8.52 5.22 -16.67
C ASN A 4 7.36 4.85 -15.71
N LEU A 5 7.48 5.03 -14.39
CA LEU A 5 6.31 4.93 -13.52
C LEU A 5 5.53 6.25 -13.47
N SER A 6 4.20 6.18 -13.45
CA SER A 6 3.39 7.36 -13.15
C SER A 6 3.69 7.85 -11.72
N PRO A 7 3.54 9.15 -11.43
CA PRO A 7 3.80 9.70 -10.11
C PRO A 7 3.05 8.95 -8.99
N GLN A 8 1.81 8.52 -9.25
CA GLN A 8 1.02 7.74 -8.29
C GLN A 8 1.69 6.39 -7.99
N ILE A 9 2.18 5.66 -9.01
CA ILE A 9 2.77 4.33 -8.81
C ILE A 9 4.09 4.47 -8.07
N ALA A 10 4.90 5.48 -8.41
CA ALA A 10 6.15 5.76 -7.71
C ALA A 10 5.91 6.04 -6.21
N ARG A 11 4.86 6.81 -5.88
CA ARG A 11 4.47 7.08 -4.50
C ARG A 11 4.02 5.84 -3.76
N VAL A 12 3.10 5.04 -4.34
CA VAL A 12 2.65 3.78 -3.73
C VAL A 12 3.82 2.84 -3.47
N LEU A 13 4.76 2.70 -4.42
CA LEU A 13 5.94 1.86 -4.21
C LEU A 13 6.86 2.40 -3.11
N ALA A 14 7.01 3.72 -2.98
CA ALA A 14 7.78 4.33 -1.90
C ALA A 14 7.16 4.03 -0.52
N LEU A 15 5.84 4.16 -0.40
CA LEU A 15 5.08 3.81 0.80
C LEU A 15 5.20 2.32 1.11
N SER A 16 5.05 1.46 0.09
CA SER A 16 5.17 0.00 0.24
C SER A 16 6.56 -0.42 0.71
N LYS A 17 7.61 0.27 0.25
CA LYS A 17 8.97 0.04 0.72
C LYS A 17 9.18 0.50 2.16
N ALA A 18 8.48 1.53 2.61
CA ALA A 18 8.48 1.93 4.01
C ALA A 18 7.81 0.87 4.89
N GLU A 19 6.69 0.30 4.46
CA GLU A 19 5.99 -0.78 5.17
C GLU A 19 6.81 -2.07 5.25
N ALA A 20 7.47 -2.48 4.15
CA ALA A 20 8.36 -3.63 4.17
C ALA A 20 9.52 -3.45 5.18
N ARG A 21 10.11 -2.25 5.25
CA ARG A 21 11.16 -1.95 6.23
C ARG A 21 10.64 -1.96 7.67
N ARG A 22 9.43 -1.46 7.90
CA ARG A 22 8.77 -1.46 9.22
C ARG A 22 8.54 -2.88 9.73
N THR A 23 8.27 -3.84 8.83
CA THR A 23 8.05 -5.25 9.15
C THR A 23 9.31 -6.12 9.01
N HIS A 24 10.50 -5.51 8.90
CA HIS A 24 11.79 -6.20 8.74
C HIS A 24 11.86 -7.14 7.51
N GLN A 25 11.11 -6.84 6.45
CA GLN A 25 11.16 -7.56 5.19
C GLN A 25 12.13 -6.89 4.21
N ASP A 26 13.05 -7.68 3.64
CA ASP A 26 14.06 -7.19 2.69
C ASP A 26 13.49 -6.82 1.31
N LYS A 27 12.29 -7.29 0.99
CA LYS A 27 11.62 -7.08 -0.30
C LYS A 27 10.18 -6.63 -0.09
N VAL A 28 9.66 -5.86 -1.04
CA VAL A 28 8.24 -5.49 -1.06
C VAL A 28 7.42 -6.71 -1.46
N GLY A 29 6.74 -7.32 -0.49
CA GLY A 29 5.75 -8.38 -0.71
C GLY A 29 4.34 -7.83 -0.93
N ALA A 30 3.38 -8.73 -1.14
CA ALA A 30 1.97 -8.38 -1.35
C ALA A 30 1.38 -7.59 -0.17
N VAL A 31 1.71 -7.96 1.06
CA VAL A 31 1.24 -7.27 2.29
C VAL A 31 1.77 -5.85 2.34
N ALA A 32 3.08 -5.65 2.15
CA ALA A 32 3.69 -4.33 2.15
C ALA A 32 3.14 -3.44 1.02
N LEU A 33 2.87 -4.02 -0.16
CA LEU A 33 2.21 -3.31 -1.26
C LEU A 33 0.80 -2.86 -0.89
N LEU A 34 0.01 -3.75 -0.29
CA LEU A 34 -1.35 -3.45 0.14
C LEU A 34 -1.39 -2.38 1.24
N LEU A 35 -0.51 -2.48 2.24
CA LEU A 35 -0.35 -1.44 3.27
C LEU A 35 0.10 -0.10 2.67
N GLY A 36 0.97 -0.13 1.66
CA GLY A 36 1.38 1.05 0.90
C GLY A 36 0.22 1.71 0.15
N MET A 37 -0.66 0.92 -0.46
CA MET A 37 -1.88 1.41 -1.11
C MET A 37 -2.90 1.96 -0.10
N LEU A 38 -3.02 1.34 1.08
CA LEU A 38 -3.87 1.84 2.17
C LEU A 38 -3.36 3.17 2.75
N ASN A 39 -2.04 3.42 2.70
CA ASN A 39 -1.45 4.69 3.10
C ASN A 39 -1.57 5.79 2.04
N ASP A 40 -1.79 5.44 0.77
CA ASP A 40 -1.95 6.43 -0.30
C ASP A 40 -3.37 7.02 -0.28
N ARG A 41 -3.54 8.09 0.51
CA ARG A 41 -4.84 8.79 0.67
C ARG A 41 -5.38 9.43 -0.62
N GLU A 42 -4.53 9.61 -1.62
CA GLU A 42 -4.90 10.13 -2.94
C GLU A 42 -5.32 9.01 -3.92
N GLY A 43 -5.08 7.75 -3.55
CA GLY A 43 -5.26 6.59 -4.42
C GLY A 43 -6.70 6.08 -4.49
N ALA A 44 -7.04 5.42 -5.58
CA ALA A 44 -8.35 4.78 -5.77
C ALA A 44 -8.56 3.52 -4.90
N ALA A 45 -7.49 2.98 -4.31
CA ALA A 45 -7.52 1.72 -3.56
C ALA A 45 -8.50 1.77 -2.37
N LEU A 46 -8.51 2.87 -1.60
CA LEU A 46 -9.40 3.06 -0.47
C LEU A 46 -10.88 2.96 -0.90
N LYS A 47 -11.24 3.69 -1.97
CA LYS A 47 -12.60 3.68 -2.53
C LYS A 47 -13.03 2.30 -2.98
N VAL A 48 -12.13 1.56 -3.63
CA VAL A 48 -12.41 0.18 -4.09
C VAL A 48 -12.64 -0.74 -2.90
N ILE A 49 -11.80 -0.67 -1.86
CA ILE A 49 -11.93 -1.49 -0.65
C ILE A 49 -13.24 -1.18 0.09
N GLU A 50 -13.60 0.09 0.20
CA GLU A 50 -14.87 0.54 0.78
C GLU A 50 -16.09 0.07 -0.04
N GLN A 51 -15.99 0.01 -1.37
CA GLN A 51 -17.04 -0.55 -2.24
C GLN A 51 -17.32 -2.03 -1.99
N PHE A 52 -16.33 -2.78 -1.50
CA PHE A 52 -16.51 -4.17 -1.05
C PHE A 52 -17.04 -4.27 0.38
N GLY A 53 -17.37 -3.17 1.04
CA GLY A 53 -17.86 -3.14 2.42
C GLY A 53 -16.78 -3.45 3.46
N ILE A 54 -15.50 -3.35 3.09
CA ILE A 54 -14.37 -3.66 3.97
C ILE A 54 -13.89 -2.36 4.61
N SER A 55 -13.76 -2.34 5.94
CA SER A 55 -13.12 -1.24 6.65
C SER A 55 -11.61 -1.27 6.40
N THR A 56 -11.06 -0.14 5.97
CA THR A 56 -9.63 0.04 5.70
C THR A 56 -8.78 -0.11 6.96
N ASP A 57 -9.32 0.33 8.12
CA ASP A 57 -8.70 0.14 9.43
C ASP A 57 -8.69 -1.32 9.87
N GLN A 58 -9.81 -2.04 9.67
CA GLN A 58 -9.84 -3.49 9.95
C GLN A 58 -8.87 -4.25 9.06
N LEU A 59 -8.80 -3.90 7.77
CA LEU A 59 -7.89 -4.52 6.83
C LEU A 59 -6.44 -4.26 7.24
N ARG A 60 -6.09 -3.04 7.63
CA ARG A 60 -4.76 -2.71 8.17
C ARG A 60 -4.43 -3.59 9.38
N ASN A 61 -5.32 -3.64 10.38
CA ASN A 61 -5.08 -4.41 11.60
C ASN A 61 -4.92 -5.92 11.35
N THR A 62 -5.47 -6.44 10.24
CA THR A 62 -5.33 -7.85 9.87
C THR A 62 -3.97 -8.15 9.22
N LEU A 63 -3.32 -7.12 8.67
CA LEU A 63 -2.07 -7.22 7.91
C LEU A 63 -0.81 -6.88 8.73
N GLU A 64 -0.98 -6.18 9.85
CA GLU A 64 0.07 -5.85 10.82
C GLU A 64 0.29 -6.98 11.84
#